data_AF-A0A368EIE4-F1
#
_entry.id   AF-A0A368EIE4-F1
#
_cell.length_a   1.000
_cell.length_b   1.000
_cell.length_c   1.000
_cell.angle_alpha   90.00
_cell.angle_beta   90.00
_cell.angle_gamma   90.00
#
_symmetry.space_group_name_H-M   'P 1'
#
loop_
_entity.id
_entity.type
_entity.pdbx_description
1 polymer ?
#
loop_
_entity_poly.entity_id
_entity_poly.type
_entity_poly.pdbx_seq_one_letter_code
_entity_poly.pdbx_strand_id
1 'polypeptide(L)'
;LSVYTLSEKASDREAAALARKENQSDIIAGVDFGDQLPEVANILIDLAQRDTKNASVKFAESLISSARGKTMLLDRTHRFAGFRVLKAPDVPSVLVELGFITNRTDEKQLTSNKWRRRVATGMVDAIDNYFRLK
;
A
#
# COMPACT_ATOMS: atom_id res chain seq x y z
N LEU A 1 5.14 -2.63 11.04
CA LEU A 1 4.82 -2.55 9.60
C LEU A 1 3.33 -2.73 9.38
N SER A 2 2.73 -1.88 8.54
CA SER A 2 1.36 -2.00 8.03
C SER A 2 1.36 -1.95 6.50
N VAL A 3 0.35 -2.57 5.88
CA VAL A 3 0.15 -2.60 4.42
C VAL A 3 -1.25 -2.08 4.12
N TYR A 4 -1.34 -1.14 3.19
CA TYR A 4 -2.58 -0.46 2.82
C TYR A 4 -2.96 -0.76 1.37
N THR A 5 -4.23 -1.06 1.14
CA THR A 5 -4.83 -1.21 -0.20
C THR A 5 -5.91 -0.17 -0.45
N LEU A 6 -6.22 0.09 -1.73
CA LEU A 6 -7.30 0.99 -2.12
C LEU A 6 -8.67 0.45 -1.70
N SER A 7 -9.50 1.31 -1.11
CA SER A 7 -10.92 1.06 -0.84
C SER A 7 -11.68 2.38 -0.72
N GLU A 8 -12.93 2.42 -1.17
CA GLU A 8 -13.80 3.59 -0.98
C GLU A 8 -14.12 3.84 0.51
N LYS A 9 -14.21 2.75 1.28
CA LYS A 9 -14.46 2.80 2.73
C LYS A 9 -13.19 2.47 3.49
N ALA A 10 -12.84 3.29 4.48
CA ALA A 10 -11.67 3.00 5.32
C ALA A 10 -11.92 1.86 6.32
N SER A 11 -10.87 1.10 6.64
CA SER A 11 -10.90 0.02 7.64
C SER A 11 -11.07 0.54 9.08
N ASP A 12 -10.54 1.73 9.35
CA ASP A 12 -10.54 2.39 10.65
C ASP A 12 -10.28 3.90 10.49
N ARG A 13 -10.37 4.65 11.59
CA ARG A 13 -10.24 6.12 11.58
C ARG A 13 -8.82 6.56 11.26
N GLU A 14 -7.85 5.77 11.68
CA GLU A 14 -6.42 5.99 11.50
C GLU A 14 -6.04 5.84 10.02
N ALA A 15 -6.51 4.80 9.34
CA ALA A 15 -6.35 4.60 7.90
C ALA A 15 -7.02 5.73 7.11
N ALA A 16 -8.22 6.18 7.53
CA ALA A 16 -8.88 7.33 6.91
C ALA A 16 -8.08 8.63 7.07
N ALA A 17 -7.50 8.87 8.26
CA ALA A 17 -6.67 10.03 8.52
C ALA A 17 -5.36 10.01 7.73
N LEU A 18 -4.72 8.84 7.64
CA LEU A 18 -3.52 8.66 6.85
C LEU A 18 -3.79 8.92 5.37
N ALA A 19 -4.85 8.35 4.80
CA ALA A 19 -5.20 8.58 3.39
C ALA A 19 -5.43 10.06 3.09
N ARG A 20 -6.13 10.80 3.98
CA ARG A 20 -6.30 12.26 3.82
C ARG A 20 -4.98 13.00 3.80
N LYS A 21 -4.04 12.62 4.66
CA LYS A 21 -2.71 13.23 4.74
C LYS A 21 -1.89 12.95 3.48
N GLU A 22 -1.76 11.68 3.09
CA GLU A 22 -0.95 11.28 1.93
C GLU A 22 -1.50 11.87 0.63
N ASN A 23 -2.84 11.91 0.46
CA ASN A 23 -3.46 12.52 -0.72
C ASN A 23 -3.19 14.04 -0.85
N GLN A 24 -2.87 14.73 0.24
CA GLN A 24 -2.45 16.13 0.21
C GLN A 24 -0.98 16.29 -0.20
N SER A 25 -0.13 15.34 0.15
CA SER A 25 1.29 15.34 -0.22
C SER A 25 1.51 15.19 -1.72
N ASP A 26 0.67 14.42 -2.41
CA ASP A 26 0.72 14.26 -3.87
C ASP A 26 0.57 15.61 -4.61
N ILE A 27 -0.29 16.50 -4.09
CA ILE A 27 -0.52 17.85 -4.65
C ILE A 27 0.76 18.69 -4.52
N ILE A 28 1.48 18.54 -3.41
CA ILE A 28 2.71 19.29 -3.11
C ILE A 28 3.87 18.80 -3.99
N ALA A 29 3.89 17.53 -4.37
CA ALA A 29 4.89 16.95 -5.26
C ALA A 29 4.66 17.26 -6.75
N GLY A 30 3.59 17.96 -7.11
CA GLY A 30 3.29 18.37 -8.49
C GLY A 30 2.77 17.26 -9.41
N VAL A 31 2.35 16.12 -8.85
CA VAL A 31 1.77 15.00 -9.61
C VAL A 31 0.25 15.12 -9.55
N ASP A 32 -0.36 15.67 -10.60
CA ASP A 32 -1.82 15.76 -10.71
C ASP A 32 -2.40 14.48 -11.31
N PHE A 33 -3.06 13.67 -10.46
CA PHE A 33 -3.89 12.57 -10.92
C PHE A 33 -5.28 13.13 -11.25
N GLY A 34 -5.44 13.64 -12.47
CA GLY A 34 -6.69 14.26 -12.94
C GLY A 34 -7.88 13.31 -12.83
N ASP A 35 -8.82 13.65 -11.94
CA ASP A 35 -10.08 12.93 -11.74
C ASP A 35 -11.15 13.52 -12.67
N GLN A 36 -11.24 13.10 -13.95
CA GLN A 36 -12.50 13.13 -14.73
C GLN A 36 -12.37 12.47 -16.12
N LEU A 37 -13.08 11.36 -16.33
CA LEU A 37 -13.27 10.71 -17.64
C LEU A 37 -14.78 10.50 -17.93
N PRO A 38 -15.20 10.33 -19.20
CA PRO A 38 -16.61 10.18 -19.60
C PRO A 38 -17.31 8.96 -18.98
N GLU A 39 -18.64 9.04 -18.80
CA GLU A 39 -19.45 8.08 -18.03
C GLU A 39 -19.34 6.60 -18.47
N VAL A 40 -19.19 6.30 -19.77
CA VAL A 40 -19.01 4.91 -20.26
C VAL A 40 -17.59 4.40 -19.99
N ALA A 41 -16.59 5.28 -20.03
CA ALA A 41 -15.24 4.92 -19.61
C ALA A 41 -15.24 4.52 -18.13
N ASN A 42 -16.09 5.14 -17.30
CA ASN A 42 -16.17 4.83 -15.87
C ASN A 42 -16.60 3.38 -15.59
N ILE A 43 -17.51 2.77 -16.36
CA ILE A 43 -17.91 1.36 -16.12
C ILE A 43 -16.75 0.40 -16.41
N LEU A 44 -16.06 0.58 -17.53
CA LEU A 44 -14.92 -0.27 -17.90
C LEU A 44 -13.75 -0.07 -16.94
N ILE A 45 -13.53 1.16 -16.48
CA ILE A 45 -12.55 1.50 -15.44
C ILE A 45 -12.95 0.87 -14.11
N ASP A 46 -14.22 0.91 -13.71
CA ASP A 46 -14.70 0.30 -12.45
C ASP A 46 -14.53 -1.22 -12.46
N LEU A 47 -14.81 -1.88 -13.60
CA LEU A 47 -14.57 -3.31 -13.78
C LEU A 47 -13.08 -3.65 -13.72
N ALA A 48 -12.23 -2.93 -14.46
CA ALA A 48 -10.78 -3.11 -14.42
C ALA A 48 -10.22 -2.86 -13.01
N GLN A 49 -10.68 -1.80 -12.35
CA GLN A 49 -10.30 -1.47 -10.98
C GLN A 49 -10.73 -2.55 -9.99
N ARG A 50 -11.86 -3.23 -10.19
CA ARG A 50 -12.29 -4.30 -9.28
C ARG A 50 -11.31 -5.47 -9.29
N ASP A 51 -10.90 -5.92 -10.46
CA ASP A 51 -9.92 -7.00 -10.59
C ASP A 51 -8.55 -6.59 -10.05
N THR A 52 -8.13 -5.35 -10.35
CA THR A 52 -6.90 -4.77 -9.81
C THR A 52 -6.94 -4.61 -8.29
N LYS A 53 -8.07 -4.22 -7.70
CA LYS A 53 -8.28 -4.15 -6.24
C LYS A 53 -8.13 -5.52 -5.60
N ASN A 54 -8.74 -6.57 -6.18
CA ASN A 54 -8.60 -7.94 -5.71
C ASN A 54 -7.14 -8.44 -5.81
N ALA A 55 -6.48 -8.14 -6.92
CA ALA A 55 -5.07 -8.45 -7.13
C ALA A 55 -4.16 -7.74 -6.11
N SER A 56 -4.48 -6.49 -5.75
CA SER A 56 -3.76 -5.72 -4.73
C SER A 56 -3.92 -6.32 -3.34
N VAL A 57 -5.11 -6.82 -2.99
CA VAL A 57 -5.34 -7.54 -1.72
C VAL A 57 -4.50 -8.81 -1.64
N LYS A 58 -4.51 -9.64 -2.70
CA LYS A 58 -3.66 -10.84 -2.76
C LYS A 58 -2.17 -10.50 -2.66
N PHE A 59 -1.74 -9.41 -3.29
CA PHE A 59 -0.36 -8.94 -3.18
C PHE A 59 -0.03 -8.49 -1.75
N ALA A 60 -0.92 -7.75 -1.10
CA ALA A 60 -0.77 -7.35 0.29
C ALA A 60 -0.61 -8.57 1.22
N GLU A 61 -1.41 -9.63 1.03
CA GLU A 61 -1.29 -10.87 1.78
C GLU A 61 0.07 -11.56 1.58
N SER A 62 0.56 -11.64 0.34
CA SER A 62 1.91 -12.15 0.03
C SER A 62 3.00 -11.34 0.74
N LEU A 63 2.87 -10.02 0.75
CA LEU A 63 3.80 -9.11 1.41
C LEU A 63 3.82 -9.32 2.91
N ILE A 64 2.65 -9.41 3.54
CA ILE A 64 2.51 -9.65 4.98
C ILE A 64 3.12 -11.00 5.37
N SER A 65 2.87 -12.04 4.57
CA SER A 65 3.45 -13.36 4.77
C SER A 65 4.98 -13.32 4.69
N SER A 66 5.52 -12.67 3.64
CA SER A 66 6.97 -12.58 3.40
C SER A 66 7.70 -11.68 4.39
N ALA A 67 7.01 -10.71 4.99
CA ALA A 67 7.53 -9.81 6.02
C ALA A 67 7.56 -10.45 7.42
N ARG A 68 6.74 -11.48 7.66
CA ARG A 68 6.70 -12.22 8.93
C ARG A 68 8.09 -12.82 9.22
N GLY A 69 8.63 -12.53 10.41
CA GLY A 69 9.97 -12.96 10.82
C GLY A 69 11.13 -12.09 10.30
N LYS A 70 10.89 -11.17 9.36
CA LYS A 70 11.89 -10.20 8.90
C LYS A 70 11.78 -8.86 9.63
N THR A 71 10.56 -8.47 10.00
CA THR A 71 10.27 -7.24 10.77
C THR A 71 9.04 -7.42 11.66
N MET A 72 8.81 -6.46 12.56
CA MET A 72 7.63 -6.44 13.42
C MET A 72 6.39 -6.00 12.63
N LEU A 73 5.36 -6.82 12.70
CA LEU A 73 4.05 -6.54 12.10
C LEU A 73 3.15 -5.89 13.16
N LEU A 74 2.36 -4.90 12.76
CA LEU A 74 1.37 -4.29 13.65
C LEU A 74 0.13 -5.18 13.74
N ASP A 75 -0.60 -5.10 14.85
CA ASP A 75 -1.94 -5.69 14.91
C ASP A 75 -2.82 -5.08 13.82
N ARG A 76 -3.57 -5.95 13.12
CA ARG A 76 -4.33 -5.59 11.92
C ARG A 76 -3.43 -4.91 10.88
N THR A 77 -2.38 -5.63 10.46
CA THR A 77 -1.37 -5.16 9.50
C THR A 77 -1.99 -4.76 8.16
N HIS A 78 -2.99 -5.50 7.67
CA HIS A 78 -3.69 -5.11 6.44
C HIS A 78 -4.79 -4.10 6.75
N ARG A 79 -4.71 -2.94 6.13
CA ARG A 79 -5.67 -1.83 6.25
C ARG A 79 -6.03 -1.33 4.87
N PHE A 80 -7.11 -0.56 4.77
CA PHE A 80 -7.57 -0.05 3.48
C PHE A 80 -8.27 1.29 3.64
N ALA A 81 -8.10 2.17 2.65
CA ALA A 81 -8.74 3.49 2.57
C ALA A 81 -8.56 4.10 1.15
N GLY A 82 -9.11 5.28 0.92
CA GLY A 82 -9.09 5.97 -0.38
C GLY A 82 -7.77 6.67 -0.67
N PHE A 83 -6.66 5.92 -0.76
CA PHE A 83 -5.34 6.45 -1.13
C PHE A 83 -5.28 6.73 -2.64
N ARG A 84 -5.02 7.98 -3.02
CA ARG A 84 -4.96 8.43 -4.41
C ARG A 84 -3.81 7.76 -5.18
N VAL A 85 -2.64 7.66 -4.56
CA VAL A 85 -1.46 6.94 -5.08
C VAL A 85 -1.74 5.47 -5.44
N LEU A 86 -2.82 4.86 -4.92
CA LEU A 86 -3.19 3.47 -5.20
C LEU A 86 -4.30 3.32 -6.27
N LYS A 87 -4.73 4.40 -6.94
CA LYS A 87 -5.85 4.41 -7.89
C LYS A 87 -5.54 3.87 -9.31
N ALA A 88 -4.33 3.38 -9.57
CA ALA A 88 -3.99 2.83 -10.88
C ALA A 88 -5.00 1.73 -11.29
N PRO A 89 -5.69 1.85 -12.45
CA PRO A 89 -6.81 0.97 -12.79
C PRO A 89 -6.37 -0.45 -13.21
N ASP A 90 -5.13 -0.60 -13.68
CA ASP A 90 -4.60 -1.82 -14.30
C ASP A 90 -3.33 -2.36 -13.61
N VAL A 91 -2.86 -1.69 -12.55
CA VAL A 91 -1.65 -2.09 -11.81
C VAL A 91 -1.98 -2.36 -10.34
N PRO A 92 -1.82 -3.61 -9.86
CA PRO A 92 -1.98 -3.93 -8.45
C PRO A 92 -1.03 -3.11 -7.57
N SER A 93 -1.57 -2.39 -6.59
CA SER A 93 -0.82 -1.37 -5.85
C SER A 93 -1.05 -1.49 -4.34
N VAL A 94 0.02 -1.33 -3.56
CA VAL A 94 -0.01 -1.29 -2.08
C VAL A 94 0.85 -0.16 -1.56
N LEU A 95 0.46 0.45 -0.44
CA LEU A 95 1.30 1.36 0.34
C LEU A 95 1.82 0.62 1.57
N VAL A 96 3.12 0.72 1.85
CA VAL A 96 3.75 0.03 2.97
C VAL A 96 4.28 1.03 3.99
N GLU A 97 3.75 0.99 5.20
CA GLU A 97 4.24 1.77 6.34
C GLU A 97 5.29 0.94 7.08
N LEU A 98 6.55 1.34 6.98
CA LEU A 98 7.68 0.60 7.56
C LEU A 98 7.80 0.73 9.08
N GLY A 99 7.42 1.89 9.62
CA GLY A 99 7.51 2.23 11.03
C GLY A 99 7.40 3.75 11.21
N PHE A 100 7.28 4.22 12.45
CA PHE A 100 7.05 5.63 12.73
C PHE A 100 8.35 6.35 13.07
N ILE A 101 8.71 7.40 12.33
CA ILE A 101 9.90 8.23 12.65
C ILE A 101 9.80 8.85 14.05
N THR A 102 8.59 9.12 14.53
CA THR A 102 8.34 9.63 15.89
C THR A 102 8.60 8.59 16.98
N ASN A 103 8.70 7.30 16.64
CA ASN A 103 9.05 6.24 17.56
C ASN A 103 10.57 5.97 17.48
N ARG A 104 11.29 6.18 18.59
CA ARG A 104 12.76 6.03 18.66
C ARG A 104 13.26 4.64 18.27
N THR A 105 12.48 3.59 18.50
CA THR A 105 12.86 2.21 18.14
C THR A 105 12.75 2.02 16.63
N ASP A 106 11.65 2.48 16.03
CA ASP A 106 11.45 2.43 14.59
C ASP A 106 12.43 3.34 13.84
N GLU A 107 12.68 4.56 14.32
CA GLU A 107 13.66 5.49 13.75
C GLU A 107 15.06 4.86 13.65
N LYS A 108 15.52 4.16 14.70
CA LYS A 108 16.80 3.42 14.68
C LYS A 108 16.79 2.29 13.65
N GLN A 109 15.66 1.63 13.43
CA GLN A 109 15.53 0.59 12.42
C GLN A 109 15.53 1.19 11.00
N LEU A 110 14.76 2.26 10.78
CA LEU A 110 14.66 2.99 9.51
C LEU A 110 16.01 3.57 9.08
N THR A 111 16.84 4.03 10.02
CA THR A 111 18.19 4.54 9.73
C THR A 111 19.26 3.44 9.59
N SER A 112 18.96 2.20 9.99
CA SER A 112 19.89 1.07 9.90
C SER A 112 19.96 0.44 8.50
N ASN A 113 21.14 0.44 7.89
CA ASN A 113 21.41 -0.23 6.61
C ASN A 113 21.06 -1.73 6.65
N LYS A 114 21.41 -2.40 7.75
CA LYS A 114 21.18 -3.85 7.95
C LYS A 114 19.69 -4.15 7.97
N TRP A 115 18.91 -3.34 8.69
CA TRP A 115 17.47 -3.51 8.79
C TRP A 115 16.77 -3.20 7.46
N ARG A 116 17.10 -2.08 6.82
CA ARG A 116 16.53 -1.71 5.51
C ARG A 116 16.79 -2.79 4.46
N ARG A 117 18.00 -3.35 4.41
CA ARG A 117 18.32 -4.46 3.48
C ARG A 117 17.49 -5.71 3.74
N ARG A 118 17.28 -6.06 5.01
CA ARG A 118 16.43 -7.21 5.39
C ARG A 118 14.98 -7.01 4.95
N VAL A 119 14.42 -5.83 5.17
CA VAL A 119 13.03 -5.52 4.76
C VAL A 119 12.91 -5.48 3.24
N ALA A 120 13.85 -4.84 2.54
CA ALA A 120 13.86 -4.81 1.08
C ALA A 120 13.94 -6.23 0.48
N THR A 121 14.77 -7.11 1.05
CA THR A 121 14.81 -8.54 0.65
C THR A 121 13.44 -9.19 0.85
N GLY A 122 12.78 -8.90 1.97
CA GLY A 122 11.42 -9.38 2.21
C GLY A 122 10.37 -8.89 1.21
N MET A 123 10.52 -7.67 0.69
CA MET A 123 9.67 -7.13 -0.36
C MET A 123 9.93 -7.80 -1.71
N VAL A 124 11.20 -8.06 -2.05
CA VAL A 124 11.57 -8.81 -3.27
C VAL A 124 10.96 -10.21 -3.22
N ASP A 125 11.12 -10.92 -2.10
CA ASP A 125 10.52 -12.25 -1.94
C ASP A 125 8.98 -12.22 -2.08
N ALA A 126 8.33 -11.17 -1.57
CA ALA A 126 6.89 -10.99 -1.70
C ALA A 126 6.43 -10.81 -3.14
N ILE A 127 7.18 -10.02 -3.92
CA ILE A 127 6.96 -9.79 -5.34
C ILE A 127 7.11 -11.10 -6.10
N ASP A 128 8.22 -11.82 -5.89
CA ASP A 128 8.47 -13.11 -6.53
C ASP A 128 7.38 -14.13 -6.18
N ASN A 129 6.98 -14.22 -4.92
CA ASN A 129 5.91 -15.12 -4.48
C ASN A 129 4.56 -14.78 -5.10
N TYR A 130 4.23 -13.50 -5.23
CA TYR A 130 2.99 -13.07 -5.86
C TYR A 130 2.90 -13.52 -7.33
N PHE A 131 4.00 -13.40 -8.07
CA PHE A 131 4.06 -13.84 -9.47
C PHE A 131 4.15 -15.36 -9.64
N ARG A 132 4.66 -16.10 -8.65
CA ARG A 132 4.67 -17.58 -8.67
C ARG A 132 3.29 -18.20 -8.43
N LEU A 133 2.44 -17.53 -7.65
CA LEU A 133 1.11 -18.00 -7.26
C LEU A 133 0.00 -17.58 -8.25
N LYS A 134 0.35 -16.81 -9.27
CA LYS A 134 -0.54 -16.33 -10.33
C LYS A 134 -0.53 -17.30 -11.50
#